data_AF-A0AAX2AGH1-F1
#
_entry.id   AF-A0AAX2AGH1-F1
#
_cell.length_a   1.000
_cell.length_b   1.000
_cell.length_c   1.000
_cell.angle_alpha   90.00
_cell.angle_beta   90.00
_cell.angle_gamma   90.00
#
_symmetry.space_group_name_H-M   'P 1'
#
loop_
_entity.id
_entity.type
_entity.pdbx_description
1 polymer ?
#
loop_
_entity_poly.entity_id
_entity_poly.type
_entity_poly.pdbx_seq_one_letter_code
_entity_poly.pdbx_strand_id
1 'polypeptide(L)'
;MVNLDENILLSQRVDLNNEQPVVSQVLRIAVYDEFKAYETYTKIIEKFGAITPFINIKEAEAIHYSALIPLLQKYNVEVPINDWAEKIKVPNTYIECCELGVASEINNIAMYDNLIANTKQQDIKDMLFKLQAASYNNHLPAFRKAVLNHYNGVSNSTSLNSIEEMMGKANEYQMLLEDIANGNINQDKISLLLSKLNISMLSGAGLGAALVAFLNSYSQEKE
;
A
#
# COMPACT_ATOMS: atom_id res chain seq x y z
N MET A 1 -16.05 12.16 18.30
CA MET A 1 -15.61 10.91 18.96
C MET A 1 -14.27 10.56 18.33
N VAL A 2 -13.30 10.05 19.09
CA VAL A 2 -11.93 9.79 18.58
C VAL A 2 -11.50 8.37 18.90
N ASN A 3 -10.63 7.79 18.06
CA ASN A 3 -10.00 6.50 18.36
C ASN A 3 -8.90 6.70 19.41
N LEU A 4 -9.08 6.15 20.61
CA LEU A 4 -8.09 6.31 21.70
C LEU A 4 -6.77 5.59 21.40
N ASP A 5 -6.80 4.59 20.52
CA ASP A 5 -5.67 3.79 20.05
C ASP A 5 -5.19 4.21 18.64
N GLU A 6 -5.47 5.45 18.21
CA GLU A 6 -5.14 5.93 16.86
C GLU A 6 -3.67 5.68 16.47
N ASN A 7 -2.72 5.86 17.39
CA ASN A 7 -1.31 5.59 17.13
C ASN A 7 -1.05 4.12 16.73
N ILE A 8 -1.74 3.17 17.37
CA ILE A 8 -1.63 1.74 17.02
C ILE A 8 -2.25 1.51 15.64
N LEU A 9 -3.44 2.06 15.40
CA LEU A 9 -4.14 1.92 14.13
C LEU A 9 -3.30 2.45 12.96
N LEU A 10 -2.65 3.61 13.14
CA LEU A 10 -1.80 4.23 12.13
C LEU A 10 -0.44 3.54 11.96
N SER A 11 0.08 2.88 12.99
CA SER A 11 1.33 2.11 12.89
C SER A 11 1.20 0.87 12.00
N GLN A 12 -0.04 0.39 11.77
CA GLN A 12 -0.34 -0.82 11.00
C GLN A 12 0.43 -2.07 11.48
N ARG A 13 0.83 -2.10 12.76
CA ARG A 13 1.63 -3.16 13.34
C ARG A 13 1.16 -3.49 14.74
N VAL A 14 1.31 -4.75 15.13
CA VAL A 14 1.09 -5.18 16.52
C VAL A 14 2.24 -4.66 17.38
N ASP A 15 1.90 -3.98 18.47
CA ASP A 15 2.82 -3.62 19.54
C ASP A 15 2.63 -4.58 20.73
N LEU A 16 3.64 -5.42 20.98
CA LEU A 16 3.64 -6.41 22.06
C LEU A 16 3.81 -5.78 23.44
N ASN A 17 4.23 -4.53 23.53
CA ASN A 17 4.39 -3.79 24.79
C ASN A 17 3.13 -2.97 25.14
N ASN A 18 2.13 -2.94 24.26
CA ASN A 18 0.90 -2.22 24.49
C ASN A 18 -0.04 -2.98 25.44
N GLU A 19 -0.78 -2.24 26.28
CA GLU A 19 -1.76 -2.82 27.20
C GLU A 19 -2.96 -3.46 26.48
N GLN A 20 -3.26 -3.01 25.26
CA GLN A 20 -4.33 -3.56 24.45
C GLN A 20 -3.99 -4.99 24.00
N PRO A 21 -4.90 -5.97 24.18
CA PRO A 21 -4.64 -7.34 23.74
C PRO A 21 -4.31 -7.42 22.26
N VAL A 22 -3.33 -8.27 21.89
CA VAL A 22 -2.90 -8.47 20.49
C VAL A 22 -4.09 -8.75 19.55
N VAL A 23 -5.05 -9.56 19.97
CA VAL A 23 -6.27 -9.85 19.18
C VAL A 23 -7.07 -8.58 18.86
N SER A 24 -7.18 -7.68 19.84
CA SER A 24 -7.87 -6.40 19.67
C SER A 24 -7.11 -5.50 18.71
N GLN A 25 -5.79 -5.38 18.88
CA GLN A 25 -4.95 -4.62 17.95
C GLN A 25 -5.08 -5.14 16.51
N VAL A 26 -4.93 -6.46 16.31
CA VAL A 26 -5.04 -7.10 14.99
C VAL A 26 -6.36 -6.78 14.29
N LEU A 27 -7.49 -7.01 14.97
CA LEU A 27 -8.80 -6.84 14.35
C LEU A 27 -9.10 -5.36 14.09
N ARG A 28 -8.70 -4.47 15.00
CA ARG A 28 -8.92 -3.02 14.84
C ARG A 28 -8.02 -2.42 13.77
N ILE A 29 -6.74 -2.80 13.70
CA ILE A 29 -5.81 -2.38 12.63
C ILE A 29 -6.38 -2.83 11.27
N ALA A 30 -6.73 -4.11 11.14
CA ALA A 30 -7.22 -4.64 9.87
C ALA A 30 -8.46 -3.88 9.39
N VAL A 31 -9.51 -3.76 10.22
CA VAL A 31 -10.76 -3.11 9.78
C VAL A 31 -10.59 -1.61 9.54
N TYR A 32 -9.69 -0.94 10.29
CA TYR A 32 -9.41 0.47 10.09
C TYR A 32 -8.66 0.75 8.78
N ASP A 33 -7.78 -0.16 8.36
CA ASP A 33 -7.11 -0.08 7.06
C ASP A 33 -8.08 -0.34 5.89
N GLU A 34 -9.00 -1.30 6.05
CA GLU A 34 -10.06 -1.53 5.05
C GLU A 34 -10.99 -0.31 4.91
N PHE A 35 -11.31 0.38 6.02
CA PHE A 35 -12.01 1.67 5.95
C PHE A 35 -11.21 2.73 5.20
N LYS A 36 -9.90 2.82 5.44
CA LYS A 36 -9.01 3.76 4.74
C LYS A 36 -9.05 3.55 3.24
N ALA A 37 -8.94 2.31 2.79
CA ALA A 37 -8.96 1.95 1.37
C ALA A 37 -10.33 2.29 0.75
N TYR A 38 -11.42 1.86 1.40
CA TYR A 38 -12.78 2.18 0.95
C TYR A 38 -13.04 3.69 0.80
N GLU A 39 -12.71 4.49 1.81
CA GLU A 39 -12.91 5.93 1.76
C GLU A 39 -11.99 6.59 0.72
N THR A 40 -10.74 6.11 0.59
CA THR A 40 -9.78 6.63 -0.40
C THR A 40 -10.30 6.43 -1.81
N TYR A 41 -10.73 5.22 -2.14
CA TYR A 41 -11.25 4.91 -3.46
C TYR A 41 -12.61 5.58 -3.71
N THR A 42 -13.44 5.76 -2.68
CA THR A 42 -14.67 6.57 -2.77
C THR A 42 -14.36 8.01 -3.17
N LYS A 43 -13.41 8.67 -2.51
CA LYS A 43 -13.00 10.04 -2.81
C LYS A 43 -12.37 10.18 -4.21
N ILE A 44 -11.61 9.18 -4.65
CA ILE A 44 -11.07 9.14 -6.02
C ILE A 44 -12.20 9.05 -7.05
N ILE A 45 -13.19 8.19 -6.82
CA ILE A 45 -14.37 8.05 -7.70
C ILE A 45 -15.21 9.32 -7.72
N GLU A 46 -15.38 10.01 -6.58
CA GLU A 46 -16.05 11.32 -6.53
C GLU A 46 -15.33 12.37 -7.39
N LYS A 47 -13.99 12.34 -7.44
CA LYS A 47 -13.19 13.31 -8.19
C LYS A 47 -13.08 13.00 -9.69
N PHE A 48 -12.87 11.75 -10.06
CA PHE A 48 -12.55 11.36 -11.44
C PHE A 48 -13.65 10.55 -12.13
N GLY A 49 -14.73 10.24 -11.42
CA GLY A 49 -15.81 9.38 -11.89
C GLY A 49 -15.55 7.89 -11.63
N ALA A 50 -16.56 7.07 -11.98
CA ALA A 50 -16.52 5.62 -11.84
C ALA A 50 -15.56 4.97 -12.84
N ILE A 51 -14.27 4.97 -12.52
CA ILE A 51 -13.20 4.46 -13.37
C ILE A 51 -12.54 3.22 -12.75
N THR A 52 -12.11 2.31 -13.60
CA THR A 52 -11.31 1.15 -13.18
C THR A 52 -9.87 1.56 -12.92
N PRO A 53 -9.15 0.91 -11.98
CA PRO A 53 -9.61 -0.21 -11.16
C PRO A 53 -10.40 0.19 -9.90
N PHE A 54 -10.52 1.49 -9.58
CA PHE A 54 -11.06 1.97 -8.29
C PHE A 54 -12.48 1.51 -7.98
N ILE A 55 -13.40 1.52 -8.94
CA ILE A 55 -14.79 1.08 -8.68
C ILE A 55 -14.87 -0.36 -8.17
N ASN A 56 -14.15 -1.28 -8.82
CA ASN A 56 -14.16 -2.69 -8.45
C ASN A 56 -13.47 -2.91 -7.10
N ILE A 57 -12.35 -2.22 -6.86
CA ILE A 57 -11.58 -2.39 -5.63
C ILE A 57 -12.34 -1.79 -4.45
N LYS A 58 -12.97 -0.62 -4.59
CA LYS A 58 -13.85 -0.04 -3.55
C LYS A 58 -14.92 -1.03 -3.10
N GLU A 59 -15.58 -1.72 -4.04
CA GLU A 59 -16.60 -2.72 -3.72
C GLU A 59 -16.00 -3.92 -2.97
N ALA A 60 -14.79 -4.35 -3.33
CA ALA A 60 -14.07 -5.38 -2.59
C ALA A 60 -13.74 -4.94 -1.15
N GLU A 61 -13.25 -3.72 -0.95
CA GLU A 61 -12.94 -3.22 0.41
C GLU A 61 -14.20 -3.14 1.30
N ALA A 62 -15.36 -2.84 0.70
CA ALA A 62 -16.63 -2.88 1.42
C ALA A 62 -16.96 -4.28 1.96
N ILE A 63 -16.66 -5.31 1.17
CA ILE A 63 -16.82 -6.70 1.58
C ILE A 63 -15.76 -7.05 2.64
N HIS A 64 -14.53 -6.58 2.49
CA HIS A 64 -13.43 -6.85 3.42
C HIS A 64 -13.71 -6.34 4.84
N TYR A 65 -14.01 -5.05 5.02
CA TYR A 65 -14.32 -4.55 6.35
C TYR A 65 -15.58 -5.24 6.92
N SER A 66 -16.58 -5.53 6.08
CA SER A 66 -17.80 -6.21 6.50
C SER A 66 -17.54 -7.64 6.98
N ALA A 67 -16.57 -8.33 6.37
CA ALA A 67 -16.16 -9.67 6.78
C ALA A 67 -15.40 -9.69 8.12
N LEU A 68 -14.76 -8.58 8.49
CA LEU A 68 -14.09 -8.43 9.79
C LEU A 68 -15.08 -8.15 10.93
N ILE A 69 -16.20 -7.45 10.69
CA ILE A 69 -17.16 -7.06 11.74
C ILE A 69 -17.63 -8.25 12.60
N PRO A 70 -18.02 -9.43 12.05
CA PRO A 70 -18.40 -10.57 12.87
C PRO A 70 -17.26 -11.10 13.76
N LEU A 71 -16.00 -10.99 13.34
CA LEU A 71 -14.86 -11.37 14.17
C LEU A 71 -14.66 -10.37 15.31
N LEU A 72 -14.76 -9.06 15.05
CA LEU A 72 -14.73 -8.04 16.10
C LEU A 72 -15.80 -8.32 17.17
N GLN A 73 -17.03 -8.61 16.74
CA GLN A 73 -18.13 -8.98 17.64
C GLN A 73 -17.83 -10.26 18.43
N LYS A 74 -17.37 -11.33 17.76
CA LYS A 74 -17.04 -12.61 18.38
C LYS A 74 -15.98 -12.48 19.48
N TYR A 75 -14.98 -11.64 19.26
CA TYR A 75 -13.88 -11.41 20.19
C TYR A 75 -14.13 -10.24 21.17
N ASN A 76 -15.34 -9.67 21.15
CA ASN A 76 -15.75 -8.56 21.99
C ASN A 76 -14.81 -7.33 21.88
N VAL A 77 -14.37 -7.07 20.65
CA VAL A 77 -13.52 -5.95 20.25
C VAL A 77 -14.40 -4.88 19.63
N GLU A 78 -14.31 -3.65 20.13
CA GLU A 78 -15.06 -2.53 19.57
C GLU A 78 -14.54 -2.19 18.16
N VAL A 79 -15.46 -1.83 17.26
CA VAL A 79 -15.11 -1.35 15.92
C VAL A 79 -14.49 0.05 16.04
N PRO A 80 -13.32 0.32 15.42
CA PRO A 80 -12.77 1.67 15.41
C PRO A 80 -13.68 2.60 14.63
N ILE A 81 -13.67 3.87 14.99
CA ILE A 81 -14.43 4.91 14.30
C ILE A 81 -13.82 5.10 12.91
N ASN A 82 -14.63 5.00 11.86
CA ASN A 82 -14.22 5.39 10.52
C ASN A 82 -14.26 6.92 10.41
N ASP A 83 -13.09 7.55 10.53
CA ASP A 83 -12.87 8.99 10.40
C ASP A 83 -12.00 9.33 9.18
N TRP A 84 -11.78 8.36 8.28
CA TRP A 84 -10.90 8.54 7.12
C TRP A 84 -11.43 9.52 6.09
N ALA A 85 -12.75 9.64 5.94
CA ALA A 85 -13.38 10.54 4.98
C ALA A 85 -12.92 12.01 5.14
N GLU A 86 -12.55 12.42 6.36
CA GLU A 86 -12.07 13.77 6.68
C GLU A 86 -10.54 13.92 6.53
N LYS A 87 -9.81 12.80 6.49
CA LYS A 87 -8.33 12.75 6.49
C LYS A 87 -7.74 12.59 5.08
N ILE A 88 -8.54 12.11 4.12
CA ILE A 88 -8.05 11.75 2.79
C ILE A 88 -7.79 12.98 1.90
N LYS A 89 -6.60 12.98 1.28
CA LYS A 89 -6.24 13.91 0.21
C LYS A 89 -6.09 13.13 -1.09
N VAL A 90 -6.90 13.46 -2.08
CA VAL A 90 -6.87 12.80 -3.38
C VAL A 90 -5.82 13.46 -4.29
N PRO A 91 -4.88 12.68 -4.88
CA PRO A 91 -3.95 13.19 -5.89
C PRO A 91 -4.62 13.91 -7.07
N ASN A 92 -3.85 14.66 -7.84
CA ASN A 92 -4.38 15.55 -8.87
C ASN A 92 -4.70 14.83 -10.17
N THR A 93 -4.02 13.73 -10.45
CA THR A 93 -4.22 12.95 -11.67
C THR A 93 -4.65 11.51 -11.37
N TYR A 94 -5.36 10.92 -12.34
CA TYR A 94 -5.73 9.50 -12.28
C TYR A 94 -4.50 8.58 -12.15
N ILE A 95 -3.40 8.90 -12.85
CA ILE A 95 -2.20 8.06 -12.80
C ILE A 95 -1.53 8.11 -11.42
N GLU A 96 -1.45 9.28 -10.79
CA GLU A 96 -0.96 9.41 -9.41
C GLU A 96 -1.85 8.62 -8.43
N CYS A 97 -3.17 8.58 -8.64
CA CYS A 97 -4.07 7.75 -7.84
C CYS A 97 -3.78 6.25 -8.03
N CYS A 98 -3.47 5.79 -9.25
CA CYS A 98 -3.13 4.40 -9.51
C CYS A 98 -1.79 4.02 -8.87
N GLU A 99 -0.81 4.92 -8.90
CA GLU A 99 0.48 4.76 -8.23
C GLU A 99 0.33 4.72 -6.70
N LEU A 100 -0.53 5.59 -6.15
CA LEU A 100 -0.94 5.53 -4.75
C LEU A 100 -1.57 4.16 -4.42
N GLY A 101 -2.44 3.64 -5.28
CA GLY A 101 -3.00 2.30 -5.15
C GLY A 101 -1.93 1.22 -5.05
N VAL A 102 -0.93 1.22 -5.95
CA VAL A 102 0.21 0.27 -5.87
C VAL A 102 0.91 0.34 -4.51
N ALA A 103 1.21 1.53 -4.02
CA ALA A 103 1.87 1.71 -2.73
C ALA A 103 1.00 1.24 -1.56
N SER A 104 -0.30 1.58 -1.58
CA SER A 104 -1.26 1.16 -0.56
C SER A 104 -1.39 -0.36 -0.48
N GLU A 105 -1.49 -1.06 -1.61
CA GLU A 105 -1.61 -2.53 -1.62
C GLU A 105 -0.31 -3.21 -1.12
N ILE A 106 0.87 -2.69 -1.45
CA ILE A 106 2.14 -3.21 -0.91
C ILE A 106 2.18 -3.08 0.62
N ASN A 107 1.77 -1.92 1.14
CA ASN A 107 1.71 -1.67 2.58
C ASN A 107 0.65 -2.55 3.26
N ASN A 108 -0.51 -2.74 2.63
CA ASN A 108 -1.59 -3.60 3.14
C ASN A 108 -1.11 -5.07 3.24
N ILE A 109 -0.40 -5.59 2.24
CA ILE A 109 0.19 -6.93 2.28
C ILE A 109 1.17 -7.07 3.45
N ALA A 110 2.06 -6.09 3.63
CA ALA A 110 3.06 -6.08 4.70
C ALA A 110 2.41 -5.94 6.10
N MET A 111 1.35 -5.14 6.21
CA MET A 111 0.51 -5.07 7.41
C MET A 111 -0.06 -6.45 7.71
N TYR A 112 -0.71 -7.10 6.74
CA TYR A 112 -1.29 -8.43 6.95
C TYR A 112 -0.24 -9.48 7.34
N ASP A 113 0.97 -9.45 6.75
CA ASP A 113 2.07 -10.31 7.18
C ASP A 113 2.38 -10.15 8.68
N ASN A 114 2.45 -8.89 9.15
CA ASN A 114 2.67 -8.58 10.55
C ASN A 114 1.50 -9.07 11.44
N LEU A 115 0.26 -8.82 11.03
CA LEU A 115 -0.92 -9.23 11.80
C LEU A 115 -1.05 -10.75 11.89
N ILE A 116 -0.79 -11.47 10.79
CA ILE A 116 -0.85 -12.93 10.71
C ILE A 116 0.21 -13.56 11.62
N ALA A 117 1.43 -13.02 11.61
CA ALA A 117 2.54 -13.51 12.42
C ALA A 117 2.25 -13.42 13.94
N ASN A 118 1.49 -12.41 14.35
CA ASN A 118 1.17 -12.15 15.76
C ASN A 118 -0.17 -12.74 16.23
N THR A 119 -1.04 -13.16 15.30
CA THR A 119 -2.32 -13.80 15.62
C THR A 119 -2.11 -15.24 16.10
N LYS A 120 -2.97 -15.75 17.00
CA LYS A 120 -3.02 -17.19 17.38
C LYS A 120 -4.33 -17.87 17.00
N GLN A 121 -5.40 -17.10 16.88
CA GLN A 121 -6.76 -17.55 16.60
C GLN A 121 -6.88 -17.94 15.13
N GLN A 122 -7.28 -19.17 14.86
CA GLN A 122 -7.25 -19.72 13.50
C GLN A 122 -8.24 -19.03 12.56
N ASP A 123 -9.45 -18.74 13.04
CA ASP A 123 -10.48 -18.04 12.27
C ASP A 123 -10.07 -16.61 11.88
N ILE A 124 -9.38 -15.90 12.78
CA ILE A 124 -8.79 -14.60 12.47
C ILE A 124 -7.69 -14.78 11.41
N LYS A 125 -6.75 -15.72 11.59
CA LYS A 125 -5.70 -15.98 10.59
C LYS A 125 -6.27 -16.29 9.22
N ASP A 126 -7.27 -17.16 9.15
CA ASP A 126 -7.91 -17.56 7.90
C ASP A 126 -8.56 -16.36 7.20
N MET A 127 -9.14 -15.42 7.96
CA MET A 127 -9.66 -14.18 7.40
C MET A 127 -8.54 -13.28 6.88
N LEU A 128 -7.51 -13.01 7.70
CA LEU A 128 -6.39 -12.16 7.31
C LEU A 128 -5.66 -12.68 6.06
N PHE A 129 -5.44 -14.00 5.96
CA PHE A 129 -4.87 -14.60 4.75
C PHE A 129 -5.74 -14.38 3.50
N LYS A 130 -7.07 -14.43 3.63
CA LYS A 130 -7.98 -14.15 2.51
C LYS A 130 -7.90 -12.70 2.05
N LEU A 131 -7.86 -11.76 2.99
CA LEU A 131 -7.75 -10.33 2.70
C LEU A 131 -6.40 -9.99 2.06
N GLN A 132 -5.30 -10.50 2.64
CA GLN A 132 -3.97 -10.38 2.04
C GLN A 132 -3.92 -10.96 0.63
N ALA A 133 -4.51 -12.15 0.42
CA ALA A 133 -4.54 -12.78 -0.89
C ALA A 133 -5.34 -11.96 -1.91
N ALA A 134 -6.39 -11.24 -1.49
CA ALA A 134 -7.14 -10.33 -2.35
C ALA A 134 -6.25 -9.14 -2.79
N SER A 135 -5.54 -8.53 -1.85
CA SER A 135 -4.58 -7.46 -2.16
C SER A 135 -3.48 -7.95 -3.13
N TYR A 136 -2.81 -9.06 -2.79
CA TYR A 136 -1.67 -9.59 -3.55
C TYR A 136 -2.05 -10.11 -4.94
N ASN A 137 -3.13 -10.90 -5.05
CA ASN A 137 -3.46 -11.57 -6.30
C ASN A 137 -4.39 -10.75 -7.20
N ASN A 138 -5.12 -9.76 -6.66
CA ASN A 138 -6.13 -9.02 -7.41
C ASN A 138 -5.85 -7.51 -7.46
N HIS A 139 -5.79 -6.83 -6.32
CA HIS A 139 -5.73 -5.36 -6.28
C HIS A 139 -4.40 -4.82 -6.80
N LEU A 140 -3.29 -5.33 -6.26
CA LEU A 140 -1.94 -4.91 -6.64
C LEU A 140 -1.67 -5.14 -8.14
N PRO A 141 -1.99 -6.32 -8.73
CA PRO A 141 -1.89 -6.51 -10.17
C PRO A 141 -2.77 -5.56 -10.98
N ALA A 142 -3.99 -5.26 -10.51
CA ALA A 142 -4.90 -4.33 -11.21
C ALA A 142 -4.33 -2.90 -11.26
N PHE A 143 -3.81 -2.39 -10.14
CA PHE A 143 -3.15 -1.08 -10.11
C PHE A 143 -1.87 -1.07 -10.93
N ARG A 144 -1.02 -2.10 -10.81
CA ARG A 144 0.21 -2.22 -11.63
C ARG A 144 -0.10 -2.22 -13.12
N LYS A 145 -1.17 -2.92 -13.53
CA LYS A 145 -1.61 -2.93 -14.93
C LYS A 145 -2.11 -1.56 -15.38
N ALA A 146 -2.87 -0.85 -14.55
CA ALA A 146 -3.33 0.50 -14.86
C ALA A 146 -2.16 1.48 -15.05
N VAL A 147 -1.16 1.40 -14.17
CA VAL A 147 0.09 2.16 -14.27
C VAL A 147 0.83 1.79 -15.55
N LEU A 148 1.14 0.51 -15.76
CA LEU A 148 1.86 0.04 -16.95
C LEU A 148 1.19 0.46 -18.26
N ASN A 149 -0.14 0.32 -18.36
CA ASN A 149 -0.89 0.69 -19.56
C ASN A 149 -0.81 2.19 -19.86
N HIS A 150 -0.82 3.05 -18.84
CA HIS A 150 -0.69 4.49 -19.03
C HIS A 150 0.63 4.84 -19.72
N TYR A 151 1.74 4.34 -19.19
CA TYR A 151 3.07 4.68 -19.72
C TYR A 151 3.44 3.91 -21.01
N ASN A 152 2.89 2.70 -21.22
CA ASN A 152 3.01 2.01 -22.51
C ASN A 152 2.18 2.71 -23.61
N GLY A 153 1.02 3.25 -23.26
CA GLY A 153 0.20 4.07 -24.16
C GLY A 153 0.92 5.37 -24.57
N VAL A 154 1.71 5.95 -23.65
CA VAL A 154 2.62 7.06 -23.96
C VAL A 154 3.77 6.60 -24.87
N SER A 155 4.32 5.41 -24.67
CA SER A 155 5.48 4.88 -25.41
C SER A 155 5.17 4.41 -26.84
N ASN A 156 3.92 4.09 -27.18
CA ASN A 156 3.53 3.88 -28.59
C ASN A 156 3.58 5.17 -29.44
N SER A 157 3.94 6.30 -28.83
CA SER A 157 4.34 7.53 -29.54
C SER A 157 5.87 7.69 -29.70
N THR A 158 6.72 6.79 -29.16
CA THR A 158 8.19 6.97 -29.11
C THR A 158 9.01 5.66 -29.18
N SER A 159 9.57 5.38 -30.37
CA SER A 159 10.74 4.56 -30.79
C SER A 159 11.36 3.47 -29.87
N LEU A 160 11.74 2.34 -30.50
CA LEU A 160 12.43 1.13 -29.95
C LEU A 160 13.65 1.36 -29.04
N ASN A 161 14.32 2.52 -29.10
CA ASN A 161 15.44 2.86 -28.22
C ASN A 161 15.03 2.92 -26.72
N SER A 162 13.74 3.13 -26.45
CA SER A 162 13.20 3.23 -25.09
C SER A 162 13.19 1.90 -24.34
N ILE A 163 13.02 0.75 -25.03
CA ILE A 163 12.94 -0.57 -24.38
C ILE A 163 14.30 -1.03 -23.86
N GLU A 164 15.36 -0.82 -24.64
CA GLU A 164 16.73 -1.18 -24.28
C GLU A 164 17.27 -0.28 -23.15
N GLU A 165 16.88 1.00 -23.18
CA GLU A 165 17.15 1.95 -22.10
C GLU A 165 16.38 1.60 -20.81
N MET A 166 15.15 1.10 -20.91
CA MET A 166 14.37 0.63 -19.77
C MET A 166 14.97 -0.63 -19.14
N MET A 167 15.41 -1.60 -19.95
CA MET A 167 16.06 -2.82 -19.45
C MET A 167 17.43 -2.54 -18.81
N GLY A 168 18.21 -1.61 -19.39
CA GLY A 168 19.48 -1.17 -18.80
C GLY A 168 19.29 -0.50 -17.44
N LYS A 169 18.27 0.37 -17.32
CA LYS A 169 17.92 1.03 -16.05
C LYS A 169 17.42 0.03 -15.01
N ALA A 170 16.59 -0.95 -15.40
CA ALA A 170 16.06 -1.97 -14.48
C ALA A 170 17.18 -2.80 -13.82
N ASN A 171 18.18 -3.24 -14.59
CA ASN A 171 19.35 -3.94 -14.06
C ASN A 171 20.18 -3.05 -13.11
N GLU A 172 20.33 -1.78 -13.44
CA GLU A 172 21.07 -0.83 -12.60
C GLU A 172 20.36 -0.55 -11.26
N TYR A 173 19.02 -0.52 -11.25
CA TYR A 173 18.21 -0.42 -10.02
C TYR A 173 18.30 -1.69 -9.17
N GLN A 174 18.29 -2.87 -9.79
CA GLN A 174 18.44 -4.13 -9.07
C GLN A 174 19.78 -4.18 -8.32
N MET A 175 20.88 -3.78 -8.96
CA MET A 175 22.19 -3.71 -8.31
C MET A 175 22.21 -2.73 -7.13
N LEU A 176 21.51 -1.59 -7.26
CA LEU A 176 21.41 -0.62 -6.18
C LEU A 176 20.58 -1.14 -4.99
N LEU A 177 19.51 -1.89 -5.24
CA LEU A 177 18.71 -2.54 -4.19
C LEU A 177 19.49 -3.65 -3.48
N GLU A 178 20.30 -4.43 -4.22
CA GLU A 178 21.20 -5.42 -3.65
C GLU A 178 22.27 -4.76 -2.77
N ASP A 179 22.81 -3.61 -3.18
CA ASP A 179 23.72 -2.84 -2.35
C ASP A 179 23.05 -2.31 -1.06
N ILE A 180 21.76 -1.95 -1.11
CA ILE A 180 20.98 -1.55 0.07
C ILE A 180 20.80 -2.74 1.01
N ALA A 181 20.35 -3.88 0.48
CA ALA A 181 20.13 -5.10 1.25
C ALA A 181 21.41 -5.62 1.92
N ASN A 182 22.57 -5.42 1.28
CA ASN A 182 23.87 -5.81 1.81
C ASN A 182 24.53 -4.75 2.71
N GLY A 183 23.87 -3.62 2.99
CA GLY A 183 24.38 -2.56 3.86
C GLY A 183 25.54 -1.75 3.24
N ASN A 184 25.80 -1.89 1.94
CA ASN A 184 26.89 -1.25 1.21
C ASN A 184 26.50 0.15 0.71
N ILE A 185 25.86 0.93 1.56
CA ILE A 185 25.31 2.24 1.22
C ILE A 185 26.18 3.37 1.77
N ASN A 186 26.63 4.24 0.89
CA ASN A 186 27.36 5.47 1.21
C ASN A 186 26.65 6.70 0.63
N GLN A 187 27.10 7.88 1.02
CA GLN A 187 26.48 9.15 0.65
C GLN A 187 26.41 9.35 -0.88
N ASP A 188 27.42 8.89 -1.62
CA ASP A 188 27.44 8.97 -3.09
C ASP A 188 26.38 8.08 -3.74
N LYS A 189 26.17 6.87 -3.22
CA LYS A 189 25.10 5.96 -3.70
C LYS A 189 23.70 6.49 -3.34
N ILE A 190 23.55 7.14 -2.19
CA ILE A 190 22.30 7.82 -1.79
C ILE A 190 22.04 9.02 -2.72
N SER A 191 23.04 9.86 -2.98
CA SER A 191 22.91 10.98 -3.91
C SER A 191 22.70 10.52 -5.36
N LEU A 192 23.28 9.40 -5.77
CA LEU A 192 23.03 8.78 -7.08
C LEU A 192 21.60 8.26 -7.18
N LEU A 193 21.07 7.63 -6.13
CA LEU A 193 19.67 7.22 -6.04
C LEU A 193 18.75 8.45 -6.13
N LEU A 194 18.97 9.47 -5.31
CA LEU A 194 18.18 10.71 -5.26
C LEU A 194 18.26 11.55 -6.55
N SER A 195 19.40 11.58 -7.21
CA SER A 195 19.55 12.29 -8.49
C SER A 195 18.90 11.54 -9.65
N LYS A 196 18.95 10.19 -9.67
CA LYS A 196 18.24 9.37 -10.65
C LYS A 196 16.73 9.31 -10.42
N LEU A 197 16.29 9.53 -9.18
CA LEU A 197 14.88 9.76 -8.82
C LEU A 197 14.29 11.03 -9.49
N ASN A 198 15.10 12.05 -9.78
CA ASN A 198 14.59 13.34 -10.32
C ASN A 198 14.44 13.39 -11.85
N ILE A 199 15.05 12.47 -12.61
CA ILE A 199 15.06 12.55 -14.10
C ILE A 199 14.37 11.33 -14.76
N SER A 200 14.17 10.22 -14.04
CA SER A 200 13.60 8.98 -14.64
C SER A 200 12.34 8.43 -13.96
N MET A 201 11.81 9.07 -12.90
CA MET A 201 10.51 8.71 -12.32
C MET A 201 9.31 9.18 -13.16
N LEU A 202 9.45 10.22 -13.98
CA LEU A 202 8.38 10.71 -14.87
C LEU A 202 8.16 9.83 -16.11
N SER A 203 9.02 8.83 -16.35
CA SER A 203 8.95 7.96 -17.52
C SER A 203 9.11 6.45 -17.20
N GLY A 204 9.14 6.07 -15.91
CA GLY A 204 9.46 4.71 -15.45
C GLY A 204 8.40 4.16 -14.48
N ALA A 205 7.25 3.83 -15.03
CA ALA A 205 6.03 3.36 -14.38
C ALA A 205 6.20 2.17 -13.43
N GLY A 206 6.12 2.41 -12.13
CA GLY A 206 5.80 1.36 -11.14
C GLY A 206 6.85 1.10 -10.06
N LEU A 207 8.14 1.36 -10.31
CA LEU A 207 9.19 1.13 -9.31
C LEU A 207 9.50 2.37 -8.46
N GLY A 208 9.42 3.58 -9.03
CA GLY A 208 9.74 4.81 -8.31
C GLY A 208 8.77 5.11 -7.15
N ALA A 209 7.46 4.98 -7.38
CA ALA A 209 6.45 5.21 -6.33
C ALA A 209 6.51 4.14 -5.22
N ALA A 210 6.72 2.88 -5.58
CA ALA A 210 6.88 1.78 -4.61
C ALA A 210 8.16 1.94 -3.78
N LEU A 211 9.25 2.41 -4.39
CA LEU A 211 10.51 2.68 -3.70
C LEU A 211 10.41 3.89 -2.76
N VAL A 212 9.71 4.96 -3.16
CA VAL A 212 9.45 6.11 -2.27
C VAL A 212 8.57 5.69 -1.08
N ALA A 213 7.52 4.90 -1.32
CA ALA A 213 6.69 4.36 -0.23
C ALA A 213 7.50 3.46 0.73
N PHE A 214 8.33 2.57 0.19
CA PHE A 214 9.22 1.70 0.96
C PHE A 214 10.26 2.49 1.77
N LEU A 215 10.90 3.50 1.17
CA LEU A 215 11.89 4.34 1.86
C LEU A 215 11.26 5.21 2.95
N ASN A 216 10.02 5.67 2.75
CA ASN A 216 9.29 6.43 3.76
C ASN A 216 8.92 5.54 4.97
N SER A 217 8.53 4.28 4.74
CA SER A 217 8.32 3.32 5.83
C SER A 217 9.61 2.95 6.58
N TYR A 218 10.75 2.88 5.89
CA TYR A 218 12.04 2.54 6.51
C TYR A 218 12.65 3.70 7.31
N SER A 219 12.36 4.95 6.92
CA SER A 219 12.85 6.13 7.64
C SER A 219 12.12 6.35 8.98
N GLN A 220 10.91 5.80 9.14
CA GLN A 220 10.18 5.81 10.42
C GLN A 220 10.68 4.75 11.42
N GLU A 221 11.56 3.82 11.01
CA GLU A 221 12.18 2.84 11.93
C GLU A 221 13.45 3.39 12.64
N LYS A 222 13.84 4.66 12.40
CA LYS A 222 15.08 5.26 12.94
C LYS A 222 14.90 6.52 13.81
N GLU A 223 13.67 6.88 14.16
CA GLU A 223 13.36 7.84 15.24
C GLU A 223 12.63 7.13 16.38
#